data_AF-A0A3N0EJ29-F1
#
_entry.id   AF-A0A3N0EJ29-F1
#
_cell.length_a   1.000
_cell.length_b   1.000
_cell.length_c   1.000
_cell.angle_alpha   90.00
_cell.angle_beta   90.00
_cell.angle_gamma   90.00
#
_symmetry.space_group_name_H-M   'P 1'
#
loop_
_entity.id
_entity.type
_entity.pdbx_description
1 polymer ?
#
loop_
_entity_poly.entity_id
_entity_poly.type
_entity_poly.pdbx_seq_one_letter_code
_entity_poly.pdbx_strand_id
1 'polypeptide(L)'
;MDRNGLLNIYEQYYRNGKKYGFYLRESTWQSIGQVLFIVGIREGDGLRGNPPYFNNPKVYVKLYYANSIGEIDDSTRYRIIRIMDGGTYRYQPVDRSFTMLPRR
;
A
#
# COMPACT_ATOMS: atom_id res chain seq x y z
N MET A 1 -0.62 -7.94 -12.30
CA MET A 1 0.14 -6.78 -12.83
C MET A 1 -0.56 -6.27 -14.07
N ASP A 2 -0.76 -4.96 -14.20
CA ASP A 2 -1.36 -4.38 -15.41
C ASP A 2 -0.31 -4.16 -16.54
N ARG A 3 -0.74 -3.56 -17.67
CA ARG A 3 0.12 -3.29 -18.83
C ARG A 3 1.27 -2.32 -18.52
N ASN A 4 1.21 -1.59 -17.40
CA ASN A 4 2.20 -0.61 -16.96
C ASN A 4 3.11 -1.16 -15.85
N GLY A 5 3.00 -2.45 -15.50
CA GLY A 5 3.81 -3.04 -14.45
C GLY A 5 3.28 -2.79 -13.03
N LEU A 6 2.08 -2.20 -12.89
CA LEU A 6 1.52 -1.78 -11.61
C LEU A 6 0.70 -2.88 -10.95
N LEU A 7 0.65 -2.82 -9.63
CA LEU A 7 -0.03 -3.81 -8.78
C LEU A 7 -1.07 -3.13 -7.90
N ASN A 8 -2.20 -3.80 -7.69
CA ASN A 8 -3.15 -3.34 -6.70
C ASN A 8 -2.69 -3.71 -5.27
N ILE A 9 -3.42 -3.24 -4.26
CA ILE A 9 -3.03 -3.44 -2.85
C ILE A 9 -2.92 -4.92 -2.50
N TYR A 10 -3.81 -5.74 -3.03
CA TYR A 10 -3.86 -7.17 -2.74
C TYR A 10 -2.67 -7.91 -3.35
N GLU A 11 -2.35 -7.63 -4.61
CA GLU A 11 -1.15 -8.16 -5.26
C GLU A 11 0.13 -7.71 -4.53
N GLN A 12 0.17 -6.47 -4.03
CA GLN A 12 1.29 -5.99 -3.22
C GLN A 12 1.38 -6.66 -1.86
N TYR A 13 0.26 -6.94 -1.20
CA TYR A 13 0.24 -7.72 0.04
C TYR A 13 0.91 -9.09 -0.15
N TYR A 14 0.60 -9.80 -1.24
CA TYR A 14 1.27 -11.07 -1.55
C TYR A 14 2.77 -10.89 -1.85
N ARG A 15 3.16 -9.83 -2.58
CA ARG A 15 4.59 -9.54 -2.83
C ARG A 15 5.35 -9.15 -1.57
N ASN A 16 4.68 -8.53 -0.61
CA ASN A 16 5.24 -8.17 0.69
C ASN A 16 5.21 -9.35 1.69
N GLY A 17 5.14 -10.60 1.21
CA GLY A 17 5.12 -11.78 2.07
C GLY A 17 3.90 -11.87 2.97
N LYS A 18 2.76 -11.31 2.52
CA LYS A 18 1.49 -11.26 3.27
C LYS A 18 1.61 -10.48 4.59
N LYS A 19 2.37 -9.39 4.56
CA LYS A 19 2.50 -8.46 5.69
C LYS A 19 1.94 -7.08 5.34
N TYR A 20 1.44 -6.38 6.35
CA TYR A 20 1.05 -4.98 6.30
C TYR A 20 2.27 -4.07 6.44
N GLY A 21 2.03 -2.77 6.55
CA GLY A 21 3.06 -1.76 6.75
C GLY A 21 3.81 -1.35 5.49
N PHE A 22 3.53 -1.97 4.34
CA PHE A 22 4.08 -1.55 3.07
C PHE A 22 3.49 -0.22 2.62
N TYR A 23 4.30 0.52 1.86
CA TYR A 23 3.94 1.81 1.33
C TYR A 23 3.52 1.70 -0.13
N LEU A 24 2.57 2.55 -0.52
CA LEU A 24 2.02 2.64 -1.85
C LEU A 24 1.94 4.09 -2.29
N ARG A 25 2.15 4.30 -3.59
CA ARG A 25 1.95 5.59 -4.24
C ARG A 25 0.99 5.39 -5.41
N GLU A 26 -0.01 6.25 -5.48
CA GLU A 26 -0.92 6.35 -6.61
C GLU A 26 -0.52 7.61 -7.39
N SER A 27 -0.52 7.56 -8.73
CA SER A 27 0.05 8.63 -9.56
C SER A 27 -0.69 9.96 -9.45
N THR A 28 -1.97 9.95 -9.10
CA THR A 28 -2.79 11.13 -8.84
C THR A 28 -2.69 11.63 -7.40
N TRP A 29 -2.11 10.83 -6.50
CA TRP A 29 -1.91 11.25 -5.11
C TRP A 29 -0.64 12.08 -4.98
N GLN A 30 -0.77 13.30 -4.47
CA GLN A 30 0.35 14.06 -3.89
C GLN A 30 0.63 13.58 -2.45
N SER A 31 0.61 12.26 -2.27
CA SER A 31 0.62 11.62 -0.95
C SER A 31 1.09 10.17 -1.06
N ILE A 32 1.57 9.65 0.06
CA ILE A 32 2.03 8.27 0.19
C ILE A 32 1.14 7.55 1.20
N GLY A 33 0.64 6.38 0.82
CA GLY A 33 -0.15 5.54 1.71
C GLY A 33 0.70 4.47 2.36
N GLN A 34 0.55 4.27 3.67
CA GLN A 34 1.01 3.07 4.37
C GLN A 34 -0.18 2.18 4.68
N VAL A 35 -0.16 0.94 4.23
CA VAL A 35 -1.23 -0.02 4.51
C VAL A 35 -1.16 -0.45 5.97
N LEU A 36 -2.19 -0.14 6.75
CA LEU A 36 -2.25 -0.50 8.16
C LEU A 36 -2.78 -1.93 8.33
N PHE A 37 -3.89 -2.24 7.69
CA PHE A 37 -4.49 -3.58 7.69
C PHE A 37 -5.55 -3.74 6.59
N ILE A 38 -5.87 -4.99 6.28
CA ILE A 38 -6.94 -5.40 5.38
C ILE A 38 -8.04 -6.05 6.24
N VAL A 39 -9.28 -5.59 6.10
CA VAL A 39 -10.39 -6.03 6.96
C VAL A 39 -10.64 -7.52 6.79
N GLY A 40 -10.69 -8.23 7.93
CA GLY A 40 -10.98 -9.68 7.97
C GLY A 40 -9.80 -10.57 7.58
N ILE A 41 -8.60 -10.00 7.41
CA ILE A 41 -7.39 -10.70 7.04
C ILE A 41 -6.38 -10.53 8.19
N ARG A 42 -5.65 -11.59 8.52
CA ARG A 42 -4.48 -11.51 9.40
C ARG A 42 -3.22 -11.63 8.56
N GLU A 43 -2.12 -11.03 9.00
CA GLU A 43 -0.84 -11.20 8.32
C GLU A 43 -0.48 -12.69 8.23
N GLY A 44 0.05 -13.10 7.07
CA GLY A 44 0.31 -14.50 6.73
C GLY A 44 -0.86 -15.23 6.07
N ASP A 45 -2.09 -14.78 6.29
CA ASP A 45 -3.28 -15.38 5.66
C ASP A 45 -3.39 -15.01 4.19
N GLY A 46 -3.95 -15.93 3.41
CA GLY A 46 -4.36 -15.65 2.04
C GLY A 46 -5.66 -14.85 1.98
N LEU A 47 -5.78 -13.99 0.97
CA LEU A 47 -7.04 -13.34 0.63
C LEU A 47 -7.98 -14.36 -0.02
N ARG A 48 -9.28 -14.27 0.31
CA ARG A 48 -10.32 -15.15 -0.26
C ARG A 48 -10.90 -14.55 -1.54
N GLY A 49 -11.33 -15.39 -2.48
CA GLY A 49 -11.96 -14.96 -3.73
C GLY A 49 -10.98 -14.89 -4.90
N ASN A 50 -11.48 -14.46 -6.06
CA ASN A 50 -10.71 -14.51 -7.30
C ASN A 50 -9.78 -13.29 -7.45
N PRO A 51 -8.50 -13.51 -7.82
CA PRO A 51 -7.63 -12.41 -8.23
C PRO A 51 -8.24 -11.64 -9.42
N PRO A 52 -7.93 -10.34 -9.57
CA PRO A 52 -7.09 -9.53 -8.69
C PRO A 52 -7.88 -8.85 -7.55
N TYR A 53 -9.18 -9.15 -7.40
CA TYR A 53 -10.09 -8.41 -6.51
C TYR A 53 -10.29 -9.08 -5.15
N PHE A 54 -10.17 -10.40 -5.05
CA PHE A 54 -10.24 -11.17 -3.80
C PHE A 54 -11.42 -10.77 -2.88
N ASN A 55 -12.64 -10.72 -3.44
CA ASN A 55 -13.88 -10.26 -2.76
C ASN A 55 -13.86 -8.80 -2.26
N ASN A 56 -12.85 -8.02 -2.65
CA ASN A 56 -12.66 -6.60 -2.34
C ASN A 56 -12.81 -6.25 -0.84
N PRO A 57 -11.97 -6.82 0.05
CA PRO A 57 -11.95 -6.43 1.44
C PRO A 57 -11.55 -4.96 1.57
N LYS A 58 -12.19 -4.25 2.51
CA LYS A 58 -11.84 -2.85 2.80
C LYS A 58 -10.41 -2.77 3.33
N VAL A 59 -9.68 -1.72 2.93
CA VAL A 59 -8.29 -1.48 3.36
C VAL A 59 -8.21 -0.17 4.12
N TYR A 60 -7.51 -0.16 5.25
CA TYR A 60 -7.20 1.08 5.96
C TYR A 60 -5.76 1.49 5.68
N VAL A 61 -5.60 2.74 5.28
CA VAL A 61 -4.32 3.31 4.84
C VAL A 61 -4.06 4.61 5.58
N LYS A 62 -2.86 4.76 6.13
CA LYS A 62 -2.36 6.02 6.67
C LYS A 62 -1.73 6.81 5.52
N LEU A 63 -2.36 7.92 5.14
CA LEU A 63 -2.02 8.74 3.99
C LEU A 63 -1.21 9.95 4.45
N TYR A 64 0.08 9.96 4.14
CA TYR A 64 1.02 11.03 4.44
C TYR A 64 1.04 12.05 3.31
N TYR A 65 0.92 13.34 3.64
CA TYR A 65 0.97 14.44 2.67
C TYR A 65 2.42 14.78 2.31
N ALA A 66 3.10 13.85 1.64
CA ALA A 66 4.48 13.96 1.20
C ALA A 66 4.65 13.37 -0.21
N ASN A 67 5.68 13.83 -0.93
CA ASN A 67 5.95 13.41 -2.30
C ASN A 67 6.96 12.26 -2.39
N SER A 68 7.68 11.93 -1.31
CA SER A 68 8.63 10.82 -1.26
C SER A 68 8.67 10.16 0.14
N ILE A 69 9.01 8.86 0.21
CA ILE A 69 9.10 8.11 1.49
C ILE A 69 10.27 8.61 2.33
N GLY A 70 11.36 9.03 1.67
CA GLY A 70 12.53 9.60 2.36
C GLY A 70 12.26 10.91 3.08
N GLU A 71 11.11 11.53 2.83
CA GLU A 71 10.65 12.76 3.48
C GLU A 71 9.60 12.49 4.59
N ILE A 72 9.19 11.24 4.83
CA ILE A 72 8.21 10.93 5.88
C ILE A 72 8.93 10.75 7.21
N ASP A 73 8.55 11.56 8.18
CA ASP A 73 8.98 11.50 9.58
C ASP A 73 7.79 11.61 10.55
N ASP A 74 8.06 11.67 11.85
CA ASP A 74 7.04 11.77 12.91
C ASP A 74 6.25 13.10 12.88
N SER A 75 6.80 14.14 12.23
CA SER A 75 6.15 15.44 12.07
C SER A 75 5.26 15.52 10.82
N THR A 76 5.41 14.55 9.92
CA THR A 76 4.71 14.54 8.63
C THR A 76 3.20 14.40 8.83
N ARG A 77 2.46 15.39 8.33
CA ARG A 77 1.00 15.40 8.42
C ARG A 77 0.42 14.18 7.71
N TYR A 78 -0.52 13.52 8.37
CA TYR A 78 -1.22 12.37 7.81
C TYR A 78 -2.72 12.39 8.12
N ARG A 79 -3.46 11.55 7.40
CA ARG A 79 -4.83 11.12 7.78
C ARG A 79 -5.00 9.63 7.53
N ILE A 80 -5.91 9.00 8.25
CA ILE A 80 -6.29 7.61 7.96
C ILE A 80 -7.49 7.63 7.03
N ILE A 81 -7.40 6.90 5.92
CA ILE A 81 -8.50 6.72 4.97
C ILE A 81 -8.87 5.25 4.86
N ARG A 82 -10.10 5.00 4.40
CA ARG A 82 -10.61 3.69 4.08
C ARG A 82 -10.80 3.58 2.57
N ILE A 83 -10.16 2.60 1.96
CA ILE A 83 -10.30 2.26 0.54
C ILE A 83 -11.30 1.12 0.45
N MET A 84 -12.38 1.33 -0.31
CA MET A 84 -13.49 0.39 -0.41
C MET A 84 -13.24 -0.71 -1.45
N ASP A 85 -12.38 -0.41 -2.43
CA ASP A 85 -12.14 -1.19 -3.63
C ASP A 85 -10.63 -1.24 -3.94
N GLY A 86 -9.85 -1.74 -2.97
CA GLY A 86 -8.39 -1.82 -3.07
C GLY A 86 -7.84 -2.66 -4.23
N GLY A 87 -8.72 -3.42 -4.90
CA GLY A 87 -8.41 -4.21 -6.10
C GLY A 87 -8.52 -3.43 -7.42
N THR A 88 -9.27 -2.32 -7.44
CA THR A 88 -9.53 -1.48 -8.61
C THR A 88 -8.32 -0.60 -8.93
N TYR A 89 -7.74 0.02 -7.89
CA TYR A 89 -6.64 0.95 -8.05
C TYR A 89 -5.31 0.23 -8.26
N ARG A 90 -4.50 0.82 -9.13
CA ARG A 90 -3.14 0.36 -9.43
C ARG A 90 -2.17 1.33 -8.80
N TYR A 91 -1.23 0.80 -8.06
CA TYR A 91 -0.26 1.61 -7.33
C TYR A 91 1.12 1.28 -7.86
N GLN A 92 1.96 2.32 -7.90
CA GLN A 92 3.38 2.14 -8.12
C GLN A 92 3.94 1.39 -6.91
N PRO A 93 4.52 0.18 -7.11
CA PRO A 93 5.37 -0.39 -6.08
C PRO A 93 6.54 0.57 -5.89
N VAL A 94 6.78 0.99 -4.65
CA VAL A 94 7.85 1.94 -4.35
C VAL A 94 9.17 1.31 -4.83
N ASP A 95 9.83 2.00 -5.75
CA ASP A 95 10.91 1.49 -6.59
C ASP A 95 12.09 0.88 -5.82
N ARG A 96 12.88 0.05 -6.51
CA ARG A 96 14.17 -0.54 -6.07
C ARG A 96 15.23 0.49 -5.62
N SER A 97 14.93 1.80 -5.72
CA SER A 97 15.76 2.93 -5.30
C SER A 97 15.66 3.22 -3.79
N PHE A 98 14.80 2.50 -3.05
CA PHE A 98 14.68 2.63 -1.60
C PHE A 98 15.90 2.04 -0.87
N THR A 99 16.71 2.91 -0.27
CA THR A 99 17.69 2.53 0.76
C THR A 99 17.20 3.08 2.09
N MET A 100 16.88 2.20 3.04
CA MET A 100 16.60 2.58 4.42
C MET A 100 17.93 3.08 5.02
N LEU A 101 18.09 4.40 5.23
CA LEU A 101 19.29 4.91 5.90
C LEU A 101 19.22 4.50 7.38
N PRO A 102 20.22 3.77 7.91
CA PRO A 102 20.29 3.49 9.34
C PRO A 102 20.54 4.80 10.10
N ARG A 103 19.95 4.88 11.29
CA ARG A 103 20.03 6.03 12.21
C ARG A 103 21.49 6.48 12.40
N ARG A 104 21.71 7.80 12.39
CA ARG A 104 22.85 8.41 13.09
C ARG A 104 22.50 8.60 14.55
#